data_AF-A0A2V9LE85-F1
#
_entry.id   AF-A0A2V9LE85-F1
#
_cell.length_a   1.000
_cell.length_b   1.000
_cell.length_c   1.000
_cell.angle_alpha   90.00
_cell.angle_beta   90.00
_cell.angle_gamma   90.00
#
_symmetry.space_group_name_H-M   'P 1'
#
loop_
_entity.id
_entity.type
_entity.pdbx_description
1 polymer ?
#
loop_
_entity_poly.entity_id
_entity_poly.type
_entity_poly.pdbx_seq_one_letter_code
_entity_poly.pdbx_strand_id
1 'polypeptide(L)' 'PIGGGFIDWRGQLKRLRADGYDGTMSLETHYRRSDGNAMESTRESLQGLFKILKEM' A
#
# COMPACT_ATOMS: atom_id res chain seq x y z
N PRO A 1 1.50 8.57 0.50
CA PRO A 1 1.89 7.15 0.72
C PRO A 1 0.66 6.26 1.04
N ILE A 2 0.78 4.94 0.90
CA ILE A 2 -0.27 3.98 1.30
C ILE A 2 -0.53 4.09 2.82
N GLY A 3 -1.80 4.07 3.22
CA GLY A 3 -2.24 4.16 4.61
C GLY A 3 -2.27 5.56 5.23
N GLY A 4 -1.74 6.59 4.55
CA GLY A 4 -1.80 7.99 5.00
C GLY A 4 -2.89 8.84 4.34
N GLY A 5 -3.59 8.29 3.33
CA GLY A 5 -4.66 8.97 2.61
C GLY A 5 -6.06 8.49 3.01
N PHE A 6 -7.07 8.84 2.21
CA PHE A 6 -8.47 8.49 2.47
C PHE A 6 -8.88 7.10 1.96
N ILE A 7 -8.00 6.38 1.25
CA ILE A 7 -8.29 5.05 0.73
C ILE A 7 -8.32 4.03 1.88
N ASP A 8 -9.42 3.29 2.00
CA ASP A 8 -9.55 2.18 2.94
C ASP A 8 -8.82 0.92 2.45
N TRP A 9 -7.49 0.93 2.62
CA TRP A 9 -6.64 -0.20 2.30
C TRP A 9 -6.94 -1.44 3.16
N ARG A 10 -7.34 -1.26 4.44
CA ARG A 10 -7.61 -2.39 5.34
C ARG A 10 -8.84 -3.16 4.89
N GLY A 11 -9.93 -2.45 4.58
CA GLY A 11 -11.16 -3.07 4.07
C GLY A 11 -10.92 -3.79 2.74
N GLN A 12 -10.22 -3.15 1.80
CA GLN A 12 -9.91 -3.75 0.50
C GLN A 12 -9.06 -5.03 0.63
N LEU A 13 -7.99 -5.00 1.41
CA LEU A 13 -7.12 -6.16 1.61
C LEU A 13 -7.82 -7.28 2.38
N LYS A 14 -8.65 -6.96 3.39
CA LYS A 14 -9.47 -7.95 4.10
C LYS A 14 -10.46 -8.63 3.16
N ARG A 15 -11.10 -7.86 2.28
CA ARG A 15 -12.03 -8.40 1.29
C ARG A 15 -11.31 -9.31 0.29
N LEU A 16 -10.18 -8.87 -0.24
CA LEU A 16 -9.36 -9.65 -1.18
C LEU A 16 -8.94 -11.00 -0.58
N ARG A 17 -8.53 -11.01 0.70
CA ARG A 17 -8.22 -12.24 1.45
C ARG A 17 -9.46 -13.12 1.63
N ALA A 18 -10.61 -12.56 1.97
CA ALA A 18 -11.86 -13.30 2.15
C ALA A 18 -12.36 -13.93 0.84
N ASP A 19 -12.10 -13.28 -0.29
CA ASP A 19 -12.40 -13.80 -1.63
C ASP A 19 -11.41 -14.90 -2.09
N GLY A 20 -10.39 -15.24 -1.27
CA GLY A 20 -9.47 -16.35 -1.53
C GLY A 20 -8.36 -16.04 -2.54
N TYR A 21 -8.04 -14.77 -2.76
CA TYR A 21 -6.99 -14.37 -3.70
C TYR A 21 -5.60 -14.85 -3.25
N ASP A 22 -4.87 -15.51 -4.17
CA ASP A 22 -3.52 -16.05 -3.96
C ASP A 22 -2.48 -15.53 -4.97
N GLY A 23 -2.87 -14.55 -5.81
CA GLY A 23 -2.02 -14.00 -6.85
C GLY A 23 -0.99 -12.98 -6.37
N THR A 24 -0.25 -12.41 -7.32
CA THR A 24 0.76 -11.36 -7.07
C THR A 24 0.15 -9.96 -7.14
N MET A 25 0.67 -9.05 -6.31
CA MET A 25 0.22 -7.66 -6.26
C MET A 25 1.35 -6.72 -6.68
N SER A 26 1.05 -5.81 -7.59
CA SER A 26 1.97 -4.75 -8.02
C SER A 26 1.75 -3.48 -7.22
N LEU A 27 2.84 -2.85 -6.77
CA LEU A 27 2.81 -1.52 -6.17
C LEU A 27 3.05 -0.46 -7.23
N GLU A 28 2.01 0.26 -7.62
CA GLU A 28 2.09 1.40 -8.51
C GLU A 28 1.74 2.69 -7.75
N THR A 29 2.56 3.73 -7.92
CA THR A 29 2.36 4.98 -7.17
C THR A 29 2.77 6.21 -7.96
N HIS A 30 1.87 7.19 -8.01
CA HIS A 30 2.14 8.56 -8.45
C HIS A 30 2.50 9.49 -7.29
N TYR A 31 2.53 8.98 -6.05
CA TYR A 31 2.95 9.76 -4.90
C TYR A 31 4.40 10.22 -5.05
N ARG A 32 4.64 11.47 -4.68
CA ARG A 32 5.97 12.05 -4.50
C ARG A 32 6.04 12.65 -3.11
N ARG A 33 7.08 12.28 -2.39
CA ARG A 33 7.54 12.97 -1.18
C ARG A 33 7.80 14.44 -1.48
N SER A 34 7.86 15.26 -0.44
CA SER A 34 8.18 16.69 -0.55
C SER A 34 9.53 16.96 -1.23
N ASP A 35 10.49 16.05 -1.07
CA ASP A 35 11.81 16.10 -1.73
C ASP A 35 11.81 15.66 -3.21
N GLY A 36 10.66 15.21 -3.73
CA GLY A 36 10.50 14.76 -5.11
C GLY A 36 11.16 13.42 -5.45
N ASN A 37 11.83 12.75 -4.49
CA ASN A 37 12.58 11.53 -4.77
C ASN A 37 11.64 10.35 -5.06
N ALA A 38 11.61 9.89 -6.31
CA ALA A 38 10.72 8.83 -6.76
C ALA A 38 10.97 7.49 -6.05
N MET A 39 12.24 7.11 -5.88
CA MET A 39 12.61 5.83 -5.28
C MET A 39 12.22 5.78 -3.80
N GLU A 40 12.49 6.85 -3.06
CA GLU A 40 12.06 6.96 -1.66
C GLU A 40 10.54 7.02 -1.51
N SER A 41 9.83 7.65 -2.44
CA SER A 41 8.37 7.71 -2.44
C SER A 41 7.73 6.32 -2.62
N THR A 42 8.33 5.49 -3.47
CA THR A 42 7.95 4.09 -3.64
C THR A 42 8.26 3.29 -2.38
N ARG A 43 9.44 3.46 -1.77
CA ARG A 43 9.80 2.78 -0.53
C ARG A 43 8.84 3.11 0.62
N GLU A 44 8.49 4.38 0.78
CA GLU A 44 7.53 4.81 1.81
C GLU A 44 6.14 4.20 1.59
N SER A 45 5.69 4.14 0.32
CA SER A 45 4.42 3.49 -0.02
C SER A 45 4.44 1.98 0.28
N LEU A 46 5.55 1.29 -0.01
CA LEU A 46 5.74 -0.13 0.31
C LEU A 46 5.72 -0.37 1.82
N GLN A 47 6.39 0.48 2.60
CA GLN A 47 6.40 0.38 4.06
C GLN A 47 4.99 0.56 4.65
N GLY A 48 4.21 1.51 4.14
CA GLY A 48 2.82 1.70 4.53
C GLY A 48 1.96 0.46 4.26
N LEU A 49 2.11 -0.14 3.07
CA LEU A 49 1.44 -1.40 2.71
C LEU A 49 1.81 -2.55 3.67
N PHE A 50 3.10 -2.75 3.93
CA PHE A 50 3.56 -3.80 4.85
C PHE A 50 3.08 -3.58 6.28
N LYS A 51 3.01 -2.34 6.75
CA LYS A 51 2.46 -2.04 8.07
C LYS A 51 1.00 -2.50 8.17
N ILE A 52 0.18 -2.17 7.18
CA ILE A 52 -1.23 -2.59 7.16
C ILE A 52 -1.33 -4.12 7.16
N LEU A 53 -0.58 -4.80 6.28
CA LEU A 53 -0.60 -6.26 6.18
C LEU A 53 -0.16 -6.97 7.47
N LYS A 54 0.80 -6.42 8.21
CA LYS A 54 1.25 -6.97 9.50
C LYS A 54 0.22 -6.81 10.63
N GLU A 55 -0.65 -5.82 10.53
CA GLU A 55 -1.68 -5.51 11.53
C GLU A 55 -3.04 -6.16 11.20
N MET A 56 -3.11 -6.98 10.15
CA MET A 56 -4.32 -7.66 9.68
C MET A 56 -4.48 -9.08 10.19
#